data_AF-A0A8I1RVG5-F1
#
_entry.id   AF-A0A8I1RVG5-F1
#
_cell.length_a   1.000
_cell.length_b   1.000
_cell.length_c   1.000
_cell.angle_alpha   90.00
_cell.angle_beta   90.00
_cell.angle_gamma   90.00
#
_symmetry.space_group_name_H-M   'P 1'
#
loop_
_entity.id
_entity.type
_entity.pdbx_description
1 polymer ?
#
loop_
_entity_poly.entity_id
_entity_poly.type
_entity_poly.pdbx_seq_one_letter_code
_entity_poly.pdbx_strand_id
1 'polypeptide(L)' 'MRRGWFGPKLVGWGPSPRSWQGWLATALFVVALVGGNVLLRHTGWGAHRLNRLVVDGALLAVFLAMISLTYDANA' A
#
# COMPACT_ATOMS: atom_id res chain seq x y z
N MET A 1 -10.92 18.77 -14.11
CA MET A 1 -10.31 18.50 -12.78
C MET A 1 -9.77 17.09 -12.82
N ARG A 2 -8.46 16.87 -12.66
CA ARG A 2 -7.90 15.50 -12.65
C ARG A 2 -8.37 14.82 -11.36
N ARG A 3 -9.21 13.79 -11.45
CA ARG A 3 -9.63 13.00 -10.29
C ARG A 3 -8.39 12.44 -9.58
N GLY A 4 -8.28 12.64 -8.27
CA GLY A 4 -7.27 12.00 -7.44
C GLY A 4 -7.29 10.47 -7.55
N TRP A 5 -6.15 9.83 -7.24
CA TRP A 5 -6.02 8.38 -7.34
C TRP A 5 -6.78 7.68 -6.21
N PHE A 6 -6.78 8.31 -5.03
CA PHE A 6 -7.54 7.91 -3.86
C PHE A 6 -8.49 9.05 -3.45
N GLY A 7 -9.61 8.69 -2.82
CA GLY A 7 -10.57 9.65 -2.28
C GLY A 7 -11.40 9.03 -1.15
N PRO A 8 -12.34 9.79 -0.56
CA PRO A 8 -13.17 9.28 0.53
C PRO A 8 -14.06 8.12 0.06
N LYS A 9 -14.19 7.12 0.92
CA LYS A 9 -15.06 5.97 0.71
C LYS A 9 -16.54 6.39 0.75
N LEU A 10 -17.37 5.79 -0.12
CA LEU A 10 -18.81 6.06 -0.17
C LEU A 10 -19.56 5.58 1.09
N VAL A 11 -19.07 4.52 1.72
CA VAL A 11 -19.64 3.94 2.95
C VAL A 11 -18.51 3.62 3.91
N GLY A 12 -18.58 4.19 5.12
CA GLY A 12 -17.57 4.05 6.17
C GLY A 12 -16.46 5.10 6.11
N TRP A 13 -15.37 4.85 6.84
CA TRP A 13 -14.24 5.77 6.98
C TRP A 13 -13.00 5.25 6.27
N GLY A 14 -12.24 6.18 5.68
CA GLY A 14 -10.92 5.92 5.11
C GLY A 14 -10.79 6.14 3.60
N PRO A 15 -9.54 6.06 3.09
CA PRO A 15 -9.25 6.23 1.67
C PRO A 15 -9.65 5.01 0.84
N SER A 16 -10.19 5.25 -0.34
CA SER A 16 -10.52 4.24 -1.34
C SER A 16 -9.92 4.61 -2.70
N PRO A 17 -9.36 3.64 -3.45
CA PRO A 17 -8.93 3.89 -4.83
C PRO A 17 -10.14 4.29 -5.69
N ARG A 18 -10.02 5.40 -6.42
CA ARG A 18 -11.06 5.91 -7.34
C ARG A 18 -10.65 5.85 -8.80
N SER A 19 -9.37 5.82 -9.08
CA SER A 19 -8.83 5.75 -10.44
C SER A 19 -8.14 4.42 -10.70
N TRP A 20 -7.90 4.11 -11.97
CA TRP A 20 -7.10 2.94 -12.37
C TRP A 20 -5.69 2.97 -11.74
N GLN A 21 -5.09 4.16 -11.60
CA GLN A 21 -3.79 4.30 -10.94
C GLN A 21 -3.85 3.94 -9.46
N GLY A 22 -4.91 4.32 -8.74
CA GLY A 22 -5.13 3.92 -7.34
C GLY A 22 -5.28 2.41 -7.17
N TRP A 23 -6.01 1.76 -8.10
CA TRP A 23 -6.12 0.30 -8.13
C TRP A 23 -4.78 -0.39 -8.45
N LEU A 24 -4.04 0.11 -9.44
CA LEU A 24 -2.72 -0.42 -9.76
C LEU A 24 -1.74 -0.28 -8.59
N ALA A 25 -1.73 0.88 -7.93
CA ALA A 25 -0.93 1.13 -6.73
C ALA A 25 -1.28 0.14 -5.60
N THR A 26 -2.58 -0.08 -5.37
CA THR A 26 -3.06 -1.04 -4.38
C THR A 26 -2.64 -2.47 -4.72
N ALA A 27 -2.75 -2.87 -6.00
CA ALA A 27 -2.32 -4.18 -6.46
C ALA A 27 -0.80 -4.38 -6.28
N LEU A 28 0.01 -3.37 -6.65
CA LEU A 28 1.45 -3.41 -6.45
C LEU A 28 1.84 -3.51 -4.97
N PHE A 29 1.13 -2.79 -4.09
CA PHE A 29 1.33 -2.92 -2.66
C PHE A 29 1.04 -4.35 -2.16
N VAL A 30 -0.08 -4.94 -2.56
CA VAL A 30 -0.43 -6.33 -2.18
C VAL A 30 0.61 -7.32 -2.71
N VAL A 31 1.05 -7.17 -3.96
CA VAL A 31 2.09 -8.01 -4.56
C VAL A 31 3.41 -7.86 -3.82
N ALA A 32 3.82 -6.64 -3.47
CA ALA A 32 5.04 -6.39 -2.70
C ALA A 32 4.97 -6.99 -1.30
N LEU A 33 3.83 -6.86 -0.62
CA LEU A 33 3.63 -7.39 0.73
C LEU A 33 3.67 -8.93 0.74
N VAL A 34 2.90 -9.57 -0.15
CA VAL A 34 2.81 -11.04 -0.23
C VAL A 34 4.10 -11.61 -0.82
N GLY A 35 4.57 -11.09 -1.95
CA GLY A 35 5.78 -11.53 -2.63
C GLY A 35 7.03 -11.32 -1.78
N GLY A 36 7.14 -10.17 -1.10
CA GLY A 36 8.21 -9.90 -0.13
C GLY A 36 8.19 -10.91 1.01
N ASN A 37 7.02 -11.23 1.57
CA ASN A 37 6.89 -12.24 2.61
C ASN A 37 7.25 -13.65 2.13
N VAL A 38 6.88 -14.03 0.91
CA VAL A 38 7.26 -15.32 0.32
C VAL A 38 8.77 -15.38 0.14
N LEU A 39 9.37 -14.35 -0.48
CA LEU A 39 10.81 -14.30 -0.73
C LEU A 39 11.63 -14.30 0.56
N LEU A 40 11.22 -13.51 1.55
CA LEU A 40 11.90 -13.44 2.85
C LEU A 40 11.83 -14.75 3.64
N ARG A 41 10.80 -15.58 3.44
CA ARG A 41 10.76 -16.92 4.07
C ARG A 41 11.84 -17.86 3.53
N HIS A 42 12.27 -17.66 2.29
CA HIS A 42 13.30 -18.49 1.65
C HIS A 42 14.73 -17.96 1.88
N THR A 43 14.87 -16.74 2.41
CA THR A 43 16.18 -16.17 2.76
C THR A 43 16.44 -16.33 4.25
N GLY A 44 17.66 -16.77 4.63
CA GLY A 44 18.04 -16.90 6.05
C GLY A 44 17.91 -15.59 6.85
N TRP A 45 17.98 -14.45 6.15
CA TRP A 45 17.75 -13.11 6.69
C TRP A 45 16.29 -12.84 7.12
N GLY A 46 15.30 -13.47 6.48
CA GLY A 46 13.88 -13.27 6.81
C GLY A 46 13.32 -14.22 7.86
N ALA A 47 14.18 -15.08 8.44
CA ALA A 47 13.87 -15.88 9.62
C ALA A 47 13.76 -15.02 10.89
N HIS A 48 14.47 -13.88 10.93
CA HIS A 48 14.35 -12.93 12.04
C HIS A 48 13.04 -12.17 11.95
N ARG A 49 12.16 -12.39 12.95
CA ARG A 49 10.85 -11.73 13.08
C ARG A 49 10.93 -10.21 12.90
N LEU A 50 11.98 -9.58 13.40
CA LEU A 50 12.21 -8.13 13.31
C LEU A 50 12.39 -7.66 11.86
N ASN A 51 13.14 -8.38 11.03
CA ASN A 51 13.39 -7.98 9.65
C ASN A 51 12.09 -7.95 8.84
N ARG A 52 11.22 -8.95 9.05
CA ARG A 52 9.90 -9.00 8.41
C ARG A 52 9.02 -7.83 8.82
N LEU A 53 8.97 -7.52 10.12
CA LEU A 53 8.20 -6.37 10.62
C LEU A 53 8.70 -5.03 10.07
N VAL A 54 10.02 -4.87 9.94
CA VAL A 54 10.62 -3.66 9.35
C VAL A 54 10.23 -3.52 7.88
N VAL A 55 10.32 -4.59 7.10
CA VAL A 55 9.95 -4.56 5.66
C VAL A 55 8.46 -4.31 5.49
N ASP A 56 7.61 -5.05 6.20
CA ASP A 56 6.15 -4.89 6.11
C ASP A 56 5.73 -3.47 6.57
N GLY A 57 6.35 -2.97 7.65
CA GLY A 57 6.14 -1.62 8.14
C GLY A 57 6.58 -0.54 7.15
N ALA A 58 7.74 -0.73 6.50
CA ALA A 58 8.23 0.19 5.48
C ALA A 58 7.32 0.22 4.25
N LEU A 59 6.87 -0.95 3.77
CA LEU A 59 5.90 -1.04 2.67
C LEU A 59 4.59 -0.34 3.01
N LEU A 60 4.07 -0.54 4.23
CA LEU A 60 2.88 0.13 4.71
C LEU A 60 3.08 1.65 4.75
N ALA A 61 4.19 2.12 5.31
CA ALA A 61 4.50 3.55 5.38
C ALA A 61 4.58 4.19 3.99
N VAL A 62 5.24 3.52 3.03
CA VAL A 62 5.31 3.97 1.63
C VAL A 62 3.92 4.00 0.99
N PHE A 63 3.09 2.98 1.22
CA PHE A 63 1.75 2.95 0.67
C PHE A 63 0.85 4.05 1.27
N LEU A 64 0.94 4.28 2.58
CA LEU A 64 0.22 5.38 3.24
C LEU A 64 0.70 6.75 2.77
N ALA A 65 2.01 6.94 2.57
CA ALA A 65 2.56 8.16 1.99
C ALA A 65 2.05 8.38 0.56
N MET A 66 2.02 7.31 -0.24
CA MET A 66 1.48 7.36 -1.60
C MET A 66 0.00 7.75 -1.61
N ILE A 67 -0.81 7.15 -0.73
CA ILE A 67 -2.22 7.55 -0.54
C ILE A 67 -2.26 9.03 -0.17
N SER A 68 -1.54 9.46 0.86
CA SER A 68 -1.57 10.85 1.34
C SER A 68 -1.20 11.87 0.25
N LEU A 69 -0.22 11.55 -0.60
CA LEU A 69 0.23 12.44 -1.69
C LEU A 69 -0.73 12.47 -2.88
N THR A 70 -1.56 11.45 -3.04
CA THR A 70 -2.47 11.29 -4.20
C THR A 70 -3.95 11.30 -3.81
N TYR A 71 -4.22 11.60 -2.54
CA TYR A 71 -5.54 11.69 -1.96
C TYR A 71 -6.21 13.00 -2.37
N ASP A 72 -7.41 12.90 -2.92
CA ASP A 72 -8.26 14.03 -3.24
C ASP A 72 -9.52 14.00 -2.39
N ALA A 73 -9.60 14.92 -1.43
CA ALA A 73 -10.72 15.04 -0.51
C ALA A 73 -11.99 15.57 -1.17
N ASN A 74 -11.87 16.23 -2.33
CA ASN A 74 -12.95 16.95 -3.00
C ASN A 74 -13.46 16.26 -4.28
N ALA A 75 -12.85 15.14 -4.67
CA ALA A 75 -13.24 14.39 -5.88
C ALA A 75 -14.52 13.58 -5.70
#